data_AF-A0A2Z4V5E1-F1
#
_entry.id   AF-A0A2Z4V5E1-F1
#
_cell.length_a   1.000
_cell.length_b   1.000
_cell.length_c   1.000
_cell.angle_alpha   90.00
_cell.angle_beta   90.00
_cell.angle_gamma   90.00
#
_symmetry.space_group_name_H-M   'P 1'
#
loop_
_entity.id
_entity.type
_entity.pdbx_description
1 polymer ?
#
loop_
_entity_poly.entity_id
_entity_poly.type
_entity_poly.pdbx_seq_one_letter_code
_entity_poly.pdbx_strand_id
1 'polypeptide(L)'
;MTPGIVSVALSVWSVRVHGSKRRWKRWESEFTCSCCGEGWARDKLQEALFLLPPKASAELRARVEALDDMLLNRTHHEPLTPTELAWWHRRC
;
A
#
# COMPACT_ATOMS: atom_id res chain seq x y z
N MET A 1 18.06 -3.46 0.58
CA MET A 1 16.65 -3.90 0.42
C MET A 1 16.66 -5.30 -0.19
N THR A 2 15.89 -6.26 0.33
CA THR A 2 15.86 -7.64 -0.20
C THR A 2 14.65 -7.87 -1.11
N PRO A 3 14.72 -8.77 -2.11
CA PRO A 3 13.55 -9.09 -2.94
C PRO A 3 12.36 -9.60 -2.12
N GLY A 4 12.62 -10.31 -1.02
CA GLY A 4 11.57 -10.83 -0.12
C GLY A 4 10.73 -9.73 0.53
N ILE A 5 11.33 -8.62 0.95
CA ILE A 5 10.57 -7.53 1.59
C ILE A 5 9.66 -6.80 0.59
N VAL A 6 10.06 -6.71 -0.69
CA VAL A 6 9.22 -6.12 -1.74
C VAL A 6 8.00 -6.99 -2.04
N SER A 7 8.18 -8.31 -2.07
CA SER A 7 7.07 -9.25 -2.27
C SER A 7 6.06 -9.22 -1.12
N VAL A 8 6.54 -9.13 0.13
CA VAL A 8 5.69 -8.95 1.30
C VAL A 8 4.94 -7.61 1.23
N ALA A 9 5.65 -6.52 0.92
CA ALA A 9 5.04 -5.19 0.81
C ALA A 9 3.96 -5.15 -0.28
N LEU A 10 4.20 -5.77 -1.45
CA LEU A 10 3.20 -5.85 -2.51
C LEU A 10 1.96 -6.65 -2.07
N SER A 11 2.16 -7.74 -1.33
CA SER A 11 1.06 -8.58 -0.84
C SER A 11 0.20 -7.83 0.19
N VAL A 12 0.83 -7.15 1.15
CA VAL A 12 0.13 -6.33 2.16
C VAL A 12 -0.62 -5.19 1.48
N TRP A 13 0.01 -4.50 0.52
CA TRP A 13 -0.63 -3.42 -0.22
C TRP A 13 -1.84 -3.91 -1.03
N SER A 14 -1.73 -5.06 -1.68
CA SER A 14 -2.83 -5.68 -2.43
C SER A 14 -4.02 -6.01 -1.51
N VAL A 15 -3.76 -6.59 -0.32
CA VAL A 15 -4.81 -6.89 0.66
C VAL A 15 -5.53 -5.62 1.13
N ARG A 16 -4.78 -4.55 1.42
CA ARG A 16 -5.34 -3.24 1.80
C ARG A 16 -6.31 -2.71 0.75
N VAL A 17 -5.82 -2.60 -0.49
CA VAL A 17 -6.49 -1.95 -1.61
C VAL A 17 -7.77 -2.70 -1.99
N HIS A 18 -7.68 -4.03 -2.10
CA HIS A 18 -8.84 -4.83 -2.47
C HIS A 18 -9.86 -4.92 -1.33
N GLY A 19 -9.39 -4.83 -0.08
CA GLY A 19 -10.17 -5.14 1.11
C GLY A 19 -10.59 -6.62 1.12
N SER A 20 -10.90 -7.18 2.28
CA SER A 20 -11.56 -8.49 2.30
C SER A 20 -13.09 -8.31 2.28
N LYS A 21 -13.77 -9.21 1.58
CA LYS A 21 -15.20 -9.48 1.80
C LYS A 21 -15.45 -10.38 3.03
N ARG A 22 -14.39 -10.73 3.78
CA ARG A 22 -14.39 -11.75 4.83
C ARG A 22 -14.30 -11.08 6.20
N ARG A 23 -15.05 -11.61 7.18
CA ARG A 23 -14.89 -11.22 8.59
C ARG A 23 -13.53 -11.72 9.11
N TRP A 24 -12.64 -10.79 9.45
CA TRP A 24 -11.27 -11.09 9.87
C TRP A 24 -11.19 -11.69 11.28
N LYS A 25 -10.14 -12.48 11.54
CA LYS A 25 -9.75 -12.87 12.90
C LYS A 25 -8.98 -11.72 13.57
N ARG A 26 -9.07 -11.63 14.90
CA ARG A 26 -8.49 -10.53 15.71
C ARG A 26 -6.97 -10.32 15.58
N TRP A 27 -6.22 -11.32 15.16
CA TRP A 27 -4.78 -11.20 14.91
C TRP A 27 -4.46 -10.74 13.48
N GLU A 28 -5.40 -10.85 12.55
CA GLU A 28 -5.29 -10.33 11.17
C GLU A 28 -5.60 -8.82 11.14
N SER A 29 -6.40 -8.32 12.09
CA SER A 29 -6.80 -6.90 12.18
C SER A 29 -5.68 -5.94 12.51
N GLU A 30 -4.57 -6.42 13.09
CA GLU A 30 -3.37 -5.59 13.32
C GLU A 30 -2.66 -5.20 12.00
N PHE A 31 -2.91 -5.94 10.92
CA PHE A 31 -2.35 -5.73 9.58
C PHE A 31 -3.38 -5.32 8.53
N THR A 32 -4.65 -5.13 8.94
CA THR A 32 -5.79 -4.97 8.01
C THR A 32 -6.81 -3.90 8.44
N CYS A 33 -6.47 -2.93 9.34
CA CYS A 33 -7.35 -1.76 9.43
C CYS A 33 -7.11 -0.88 8.20
N SER A 34 -8.17 -0.64 7.43
CA SER A 34 -8.22 0.40 6.41
C SER A 34 -7.71 1.76 6.91
N CYS A 35 -7.81 1.99 8.22
CA CYS A 35 -7.38 3.20 8.93
C CYS A 35 -6.01 3.11 9.63
N CYS A 36 -5.51 1.91 9.97
CA CYS A 36 -4.33 1.74 10.83
C CYS A 36 -3.18 1.11 10.04
N GLY A 37 -2.24 1.94 9.63
CA GLY A 37 -0.84 1.57 9.63
C GLY A 37 -0.28 0.83 8.40
N GLU A 38 -1.06 0.35 7.44
CA GLU A 38 -0.50 -0.39 6.28
C GLU A 38 0.20 0.49 5.23
N GLY A 39 0.22 1.81 5.40
CA GLY A 39 0.95 2.70 4.48
C GLY A 39 2.46 2.43 4.43
N TRP A 40 3.02 1.76 5.46
CA TRP A 40 4.41 1.28 5.43
C TRP A 40 4.70 0.38 4.22
N ALA A 41 3.72 -0.41 3.76
CA ALA A 41 3.87 -1.29 2.62
C ALA A 41 4.08 -0.47 1.34
N ARG A 42 3.30 0.61 1.19
CA ARG A 42 3.45 1.54 0.06
C ARG A 42 4.74 2.35 0.14
N ASP A 43 5.20 2.70 1.33
CA ASP A 43 6.51 3.34 1.55
C ASP A 43 7.64 2.41 1.10
N LYS A 44 7.58 1.11 1.45
CA LYS A 44 8.57 0.12 0.98
C LYS A 44 8.53 -0.13 -0.51
N LEU A 45 7.35 -0.11 -1.13
CA LEU A 45 7.22 -0.16 -2.57
C LEU A 45 7.81 1.10 -3.23
N GLN A 46 7.65 2.28 -2.61
CA GLN A 46 8.25 3.51 -3.09
C GLN A 46 9.78 3.45 -3.03
N GLU A 47 10.35 3.01 -1.90
CA GLU A 47 11.79 2.77 -1.76
C GLU A 47 12.30 1.79 -2.84
N ALA A 48 11.55 0.71 -3.08
CA ALA A 48 11.88 -0.27 -4.11
C ALA A 48 11.92 0.31 -5.51
N LEU A 49 10.94 1.15 -5.87
CA LEU A 49 10.88 1.80 -7.17
C LEU A 49 12.08 2.70 -7.44
N PHE A 50 12.65 3.33 -6.40
CA PHE A 50 13.85 4.16 -6.50
C PHE A 50 15.15 3.34 -6.59
N LEU A 51 15.21 2.17 -5.97
CA LEU A 51 16.42 1.35 -5.89
C LEU A 51 16.56 0.33 -7.01
N LEU A 52 15.47 -0.06 -7.66
CA LEU A 52 15.47 -1.10 -8.69
C LEU A 52 15.99 -0.58 -10.04
N PRO A 53 16.66 -1.44 -10.84
CA PRO A 53 17.00 -1.13 -12.23
C PRO A 53 15.76 -0.77 -13.05
N PRO A 54 15.88 0.08 -14.10
CA PRO A 54 14.73 0.63 -14.82
C PRO A 54 13.69 -0.39 -15.27
N LYS A 55 14.13 -1.56 -15.77
CA LYS A 55 13.22 -2.62 -16.24
C LYS A 55 12.39 -3.23 -15.10
N ALA A 56 13.01 -3.54 -13.96
CA ALA A 56 12.31 -4.09 -12.80
C ALA A 56 11.44 -3.03 -12.10
N SER A 57 11.91 -1.77 -12.06
CA SER A 57 11.14 -0.64 -11.57
C SER A 57 9.88 -0.41 -12.41
N ALA A 58 9.96 -0.51 -13.74
CA ALA A 58 8.81 -0.37 -14.63
C ALA A 58 7.73 -1.43 -14.38
N GLU A 59 8.13 -2.71 -14.23
CA GLU A 59 7.17 -3.79 -13.93
C GLU A 59 6.52 -3.60 -12.55
N LEU A 60 7.31 -3.26 -11.54
CA LEU A 60 6.79 -2.97 -10.21
C LEU A 60 5.85 -1.76 -10.23
N ARG A 61 6.21 -0.71 -10.96
CA ARG A 61 5.43 0.53 -11.08
C ARG A 61 4.05 0.25 -11.62
N ALA A 62 3.94 -0.50 -12.72
CA ALA A 62 2.64 -0.84 -13.31
C ALA A 62 1.71 -1.56 -12.33
N ARG A 63 2.25 -2.47 -11.49
CA ARG A 63 1.45 -3.16 -10.47
C ARG A 63 1.03 -2.24 -9.33
N VAL A 64 1.93 -1.36 -8.88
CA VAL A 64 1.66 -0.42 -7.79
C VAL A 64 0.64 0.63 -8.21
N GLU A 65 0.76 1.18 -9.42
CA GLU A 65 -0.17 2.18 -9.96
C GLU A 65 -1.59 1.63 -10.07
N ALA A 66 -1.76 0.41 -10.58
CA ALA A 66 -3.08 -0.24 -10.64
C ALA A 66 -3.73 -0.39 -9.26
N LEU A 67 -2.93 -0.69 -8.22
CA LEU A 67 -3.40 -0.77 -6.84
C LEU A 67 -3.71 0.61 -6.26
N ASP A 68 -2.86 1.61 -6.56
CA ASP A 68 -3.05 2.99 -6.13
C ASP A 68 -4.37 3.57 -6.69
N ASP A 69 -4.67 3.33 -7.97
CA ASP A 69 -5.92 3.75 -8.61
C ASP A 69 -7.15 3.11 -7.94
N MET A 70 -7.06 1.81 -7.62
CA MET A 70 -8.13 1.12 -6.90
C MET A 70 -8.35 1.69 -5.50
N LEU A 71 -7.28 2.04 -4.79
CA LEU A 71 -7.39 2.69 -3.48
C LEU A 71 -8.07 4.05 -3.61
N LEU A 72 -7.63 4.87 -4.57
CA LEU A 72 -8.20 6.19 -4.83
C LEU A 72 -9.69 6.13 -5.16
N ASN A 73 -10.12 5.12 -5.91
CA ASN A 73 -11.52 4.92 -6.26
C ASN A 73 -12.40 4.46 -5.08
N ARG A 74 -11.81 3.89 -4.04
CA ARG A 74 -12.53 3.27 -2.92
C ARG A 74 -12.47 4.06 -1.62
N THR A 75 -11.50 4.95 -1.50
CA THR A 75 -11.20 5.69 -0.26
C THR A 75 -11.37 7.18 -0.48
N HIS A 76 -11.80 7.86 0.57
CA HIS A 76 -11.90 9.31 0.57
C HIS A 76 -10.61 9.93 1.10
N HIS A 77 -10.36 11.17 0.72
CA HIS A 77 -9.29 11.95 1.33
C HIS A 77 -9.71 12.32 2.76
N GLU A 78 -8.84 12.04 3.74
CA GLU A 78 -9.05 12.43 5.14
C GLU A 78 -8.47 13.85 5.38
N PRO A 79 -9.30 14.89 5.49
CA PRO A 79 -8.84 16.28 5.55
C PRO A 79 -8.11 16.62 6.86
N LEU A 80 -8.28 15.81 7.91
CA LEU A 80 -7.62 16.02 9.20
C LEU A 80 -6.20 15.43 9.26
N THR A 81 -5.75 14.76 8.20
CA THR A 81 -4.40 14.19 8.16
C THR A 81 -3.33 15.26 7.85
N PRO A 82 -2.17 15.23 8.53
CA PRO A 82 -1.07 16.16 8.25
C PRO A 82 -0.65 16.14 6.78
N THR A 83 -0.47 17.31 6.17
CA THR A 83 -0.10 17.45 4.76
C THR A 83 1.28 16.88 4.42
N GLU A 84 2.15 16.74 5.41
CA GLU A 84 3.50 16.16 5.26
C GLU A 84 3.47 14.64 5.01
N LEU A 85 2.35 13.97 5.32
CA LEU A 85 2.22 12.54 5.06
C LEU A 85 2.03 12.29 3.55
N ALA A 86 2.62 11.20 3.06
CA ALA A 86 2.36 10.77 1.69
C ALA A 86 0.86 10.52 1.47
N TRP A 87 0.38 10.75 0.25
CA TRP A 87 -1.06 10.77 -0.03
C TRP A 87 -1.77 9.46 0.33
N TRP A 88 -1.09 8.31 0.27
CA TRP A 88 -1.64 7.00 0.62
C TRP A 88 -1.85 6.80 2.12
N HIS A 89 -1.20 7.59 2.97
CA HIS A 89 -1.45 7.66 4.42
C HIS A 89 -2.63 8.59 4.75
N ARG A 90 -3.13 9.34 3.77
CA ARG A 90 -4.19 10.34 3.91
C ARG A 90 -5.54 9.88 3.36
N ARG A 91 -5.77 8.56 3.40
CA ARG A 91 -6.91 7.87 2.80
C ARG A 91 -7.58 6.94 3.80
N CYS A 92 -8.91 7.04 3.87
CA CYS A 92 -9.80 6.22 4.70
C CYS A 92 -10.93 5.60 3.85
#